data_AF-S9VUS2-F1
#
_entry.id   AF-S9VUS2-F1
#
_cell.length_a   1.000
_cell.length_b   1.000
_cell.length_c   1.000
_cell.angle_alpha   90.00
_cell.angle_beta   90.00
_cell.angle_gamma   90.00
#
_symmetry.space_group_name_H-M   'P 1'
#
loop_
_entity.id
_entity.type
_entity.pdbx_description
1 polymer ?
#
loop_
_entity_poly.entity_id
_entity_poly.type
_entity_poly.pdbx_seq_one_letter_code
_entity_poly.pdbx_strand_id
1 'polypeptide(L)'
;MEETMQKILKAQDTRTQLYKEFEESLKANHEKTIGLEQMGIVVQLVTEGLNEVSLDIRKLQANLSSPQLQGYVDQLQGLERSKLQKTIKIEQLSLSSETRDHDSEIEQLKAEINAIISKINDTIQCIKDEL
;
A
#
# COMPACT_ATOMS: atom_id res chain seq x y z
N MET A 1 -22.02 -12.89 1.88
CA MET A 1 -20.65 -13.16 2.39
C MET A 1 -19.67 -13.15 1.21
N GLU A 2 -19.87 -14.03 0.23
CA GLU A 2 -19.05 -14.09 -1.00
C GLU A 2 -19.00 -12.74 -1.76
N GLU A 3 -20.15 -12.09 -1.97
CA GLU A 3 -20.22 -10.78 -2.65
C GLU A 3 -19.43 -9.69 -1.92
N THR A 4 -19.52 -9.64 -0.58
CA THR A 4 -18.77 -8.69 0.25
C THR A 4 -17.27 -8.93 0.10
N MET A 5 -16.84 -10.19 0.02
CA MET A 5 -15.44 -10.52 -0.12
C MET A 5 -14.89 -10.19 -1.49
N GLN A 6 -15.65 -10.47 -2.56
CA GLN A 6 -15.28 -10.03 -3.90
C GLN A 6 -15.13 -8.51 -3.99
N LYS A 7 -15.97 -7.75 -3.27
CA LYS A 7 -15.84 -6.28 -3.17
C LYS A 7 -14.57 -5.86 -2.43
N ILE A 8 -14.19 -6.56 -1.35
CA ILE A 8 -12.93 -6.32 -0.63
C ILE A 8 -11.73 -6.60 -1.52
N LEU A 9 -11.73 -7.72 -2.26
CA LEU A 9 -10.65 -8.06 -3.20
C LEU A 9 -10.53 -7.04 -4.33
N LYS A 10 -11.64 -6.57 -4.90
CA LYS A 10 -11.64 -5.49 -5.89
C LYS A 10 -11.07 -4.18 -5.33
N ALA A 11 -11.45 -3.81 -4.10
CA ALA A 11 -10.90 -2.64 -3.44
C ALA A 11 -9.38 -2.78 -3.21
N GLN A 12 -8.90 -3.99 -2.91
CA GLN A 12 -7.49 -4.30 -2.80
C GLN A 12 -6.75 -4.22 -4.15
N ASP A 13 -7.39 -4.60 -5.26
CA ASP A 13 -6.83 -4.40 -6.60
C ASP A 13 -6.70 -2.90 -6.93
N THR A 14 -7.71 -2.09 -6.60
CA THR A 14 -7.65 -0.62 -6.73
C THR A 14 -6.50 -0.03 -5.91
N ARG A 15 -6.31 -0.50 -4.66
CA ARG A 15 -5.16 -0.09 -3.84
C ARG A 15 -3.83 -0.39 -4.53
N THR A 16 -3.70 -1.59 -5.09
CA THR A 16 -2.47 -2.01 -5.78
C THR A 16 -2.18 -1.12 -6.98
N GLN A 17 -3.21 -0.76 -7.75
CA GLN A 17 -3.08 0.15 -8.88
C GLN A 17 -2.66 1.57 -8.47
N LEU A 18 -3.26 2.13 -7.40
CA LEU A 18 -2.86 3.44 -6.85
C LEU A 18 -1.41 3.45 -6.38
N TYR A 19 -0.94 2.36 -5.75
CA TYR A 19 0.46 2.23 -5.36
C TYR A 19 1.40 2.19 -6.56
N LYS A 20 1.02 1.47 -7.61
CA LYS A 20 1.81 1.38 -8.83
C LYS A 20 1.95 2.76 -9.48
N GLU A 21 0.85 3.52 -9.58
CA GLU A 21 0.87 4.89 -10.11
C GLU A 21 1.76 5.83 -9.28
N PHE A 22 1.74 5.65 -7.95
CA PHE A 22 2.63 6.39 -7.05
C PHE A 22 4.11 6.05 -7.28
N GLU A 23 4.46 4.75 -7.35
CA GLU A 23 5.83 4.29 -7.59
C GLU A 23 6.35 4.74 -8.96
N GLU A 24 5.51 4.67 -10.00
CA GLU A 24 5.83 5.17 -11.34
C GLU A 24 6.09 6.69 -11.34
N SER A 25 5.29 7.44 -10.59
CA SER A 25 5.45 8.89 -10.47
C SER A 25 6.68 9.28 -9.65
N LEU A 26 6.99 8.55 -8.57
CA LEU A 26 8.23 8.72 -7.83
C LEU A 26 9.46 8.52 -8.73
N LYS A 27 9.45 7.45 -9.53
CA LYS A 27 10.50 7.18 -10.51
C LYS A 27 10.60 8.32 -11.53
N ALA A 28 9.48 8.76 -12.09
CA ALA A 28 9.45 9.86 -13.04
C ALA A 28 9.99 11.18 -12.44
N ASN A 29 9.73 11.44 -11.16
CA ASN A 29 10.26 12.60 -10.44
C ASN A 29 11.78 12.48 -10.21
N HIS A 30 12.28 11.30 -9.83
CA HIS A 30 13.72 11.03 -9.72
C HIS A 30 14.46 11.18 -11.06
N GLU A 31 13.83 10.76 -12.15
CA GLU A 31 14.33 10.92 -13.52
C GLU A 31 14.14 12.35 -14.05
N LYS A 32 13.55 13.26 -13.26
CA LYS A 32 13.23 14.66 -13.62
C LYS A 32 12.30 14.78 -14.84
N THR A 33 11.50 13.75 -15.09
CA THR A 33 10.48 13.72 -16.14
C THR A 33 9.21 14.47 -15.71
N ILE A 34 8.92 14.49 -14.41
CA ILE A 34 7.89 15.34 -13.80
C ILE A 34 8.50 16.25 -12.74
N GLY A 35 7.89 17.42 -12.52
CA GLY A 35 8.32 18.37 -11.49
C GLY A 35 7.64 18.14 -10.13
N LEU A 36 8.14 18.82 -9.09
CA LEU A 36 7.60 18.72 -7.72
C LEU A 36 6.11 19.07 -7.62
N GLU A 37 5.63 20.02 -8.41
CA GLU A 37 4.20 20.39 -8.44
C GLU A 37 3.33 19.23 -8.94
N GLN A 38 3.73 18.60 -10.05
CA GLN A 38 3.04 17.43 -10.59
C GLN A 38 3.12 16.25 -9.61
N MET A 39 4.27 16.05 -8.98
CA MET A 39 4.42 15.04 -7.93
C MET A 39 3.49 15.30 -6.74
N GLY A 40 3.33 16.57 -6.33
CA GLY A 40 2.41 16.97 -5.26
C GLY A 40 0.96 16.62 -5.60
N ILE A 41 0.53 16.83 -6.85
CA ILE A 41 -0.80 16.44 -7.33
C ILE A 41 -0.97 14.91 -7.25
N VAL A 42 0.01 14.14 -7.72
CA VAL A 42 -0.06 12.67 -7.65
C VAL A 42 -0.16 12.19 -6.20
N VAL A 43 0.69 12.71 -5.31
CA VAL A 43 0.67 12.35 -3.88
C VAL A 43 -0.71 12.63 -3.29
N GLN A 44 -1.32 13.77 -3.61
CA GLN A 44 -2.65 14.11 -3.13
C GLN A 44 -3.69 13.10 -3.63
N LEU A 45 -3.76 12.86 -4.95
CA LEU A 45 -4.73 11.94 -5.56
C LEU A 45 -4.59 10.51 -5.03
N VAL A 46 -3.36 10.01 -4.95
CA VAL A 46 -3.08 8.67 -4.39
C VAL A 46 -3.49 8.61 -2.92
N THR A 47 -3.19 9.64 -2.13
CA THR A 47 -3.56 9.68 -0.71
C THR A 47 -5.08 9.67 -0.53
N GLU A 48 -5.81 10.47 -1.31
CA GLU A 48 -7.28 10.49 -1.30
C GLU A 48 -7.85 9.12 -1.69
N GLY A 49 -7.37 8.52 -2.79
CA GLY A 49 -7.80 7.20 -3.25
C GLY A 49 -7.49 6.08 -2.25
N LEU A 50 -6.30 6.07 -1.64
CA LEU A 50 -5.93 5.08 -0.62
C LEU A 50 -6.80 5.20 0.63
N ASN A 51 -7.16 6.43 1.02
CA ASN A 51 -8.07 6.67 2.14
C ASN A 51 -9.49 6.17 1.82
N GLU A 52 -10.01 6.48 0.63
CA GLU A 52 -11.33 6.01 0.19
C GLU A 52 -11.40 4.49 0.16
N VAL A 53 -10.43 3.83 -0.48
CA VAL A 53 -10.33 2.37 -0.51
C VAL A 53 -10.26 1.77 0.90
N SER A 54 -9.50 2.39 1.80
CA SER A 54 -9.40 1.91 3.18
C SER A 54 -10.70 2.06 3.95
N LEU A 55 -11.45 3.15 3.75
CA LEU A 55 -12.77 3.33 4.33
C LEU A 55 -13.77 2.32 3.79
N ASP A 56 -13.74 2.05 2.49
CA ASP A 56 -14.66 1.10 1.86
C ASP A 56 -14.40 -0.33 2.31
N ILE A 57 -13.13 -0.75 2.41
CA ILE A 57 -12.79 -2.07 2.98
C ILE A 57 -13.32 -2.18 4.42
N ARG A 58 -13.19 -1.14 5.26
CA ARG A 58 -13.74 -1.16 6.63
C ARG A 58 -15.27 -1.27 6.66
N LYS A 59 -15.97 -0.54 5.80
CA LYS A 59 -17.43 -0.64 5.68
C LYS A 59 -17.85 -2.05 5.26
N LEU A 60 -17.13 -2.65 4.30
CA LEU A 60 -17.38 -4.01 3.84
C LEU A 60 -17.06 -5.04 4.93
N GLN A 61 -15.97 -4.84 5.68
CA GLN A 61 -15.56 -5.68 6.79
C GLN A 61 -16.62 -5.74 7.90
N ALA A 62 -17.29 -4.62 8.20
CA ALA A 62 -18.39 -4.59 9.17
C ALA A 62 -19.58 -5.50 8.79
N ASN A 63 -19.71 -5.85 7.51
CA ASN A 63 -20.73 -6.76 7.02
C ASN A 63 -20.27 -8.23 6.99
N LEU A 64 -19.03 -8.52 7.38
CA LEU A 64 -18.53 -9.89 7.49
C LEU A 64 -19.05 -10.51 8.78
N SER A 65 -19.63 -11.70 8.69
CA SER A 65 -20.11 -12.46 9.86
C SER A 65 -19.03 -13.36 10.46
N SER A 66 -17.91 -13.58 9.76
CA SER A 66 -16.81 -14.43 10.21
C SER A 66 -15.72 -13.60 10.90
N PRO A 67 -15.45 -13.83 12.20
CA PRO A 67 -14.37 -13.17 12.93
C PRO A 67 -12.99 -13.45 12.33
N GLN A 68 -12.80 -14.64 11.75
CA GLN A 68 -11.56 -15.02 11.10
C GLN A 68 -11.30 -14.18 9.83
N LEU A 69 -12.33 -14.02 8.99
CA LEU A 69 -12.26 -13.16 7.80
C LEU A 69 -12.04 -11.69 8.17
N GLN A 70 -12.70 -11.20 9.23
CA GLN A 70 -12.42 -9.87 9.76
C GLN A 70 -10.95 -9.72 10.16
N GLY A 71 -10.39 -10.73 10.85
CA GLY A 71 -8.98 -10.76 11.25
C GLY A 71 -8.02 -10.70 10.05
N TYR A 72 -8.30 -11.44 8.97
CA TYR A 72 -7.49 -11.35 7.76
C TYR A 72 -7.57 -9.98 7.08
N VAL A 73 -8.76 -9.36 7.07
CA VAL A 73 -8.93 -8.00 6.51
C VAL A 73 -8.21 -6.95 7.35
N ASP A 74 -8.23 -7.07 8.68
CA ASP A 74 -7.46 -6.21 9.58
C ASP A 74 -5.95 -6.36 9.35
N GLN A 75 -5.48 -7.60 9.24
CA GLN A 75 -4.09 -7.89 8.93
C GLN A 75 -3.68 -7.29 7.58
N LEU A 76 -4.51 -7.44 6.56
CA LEU A 76 -4.29 -6.86 5.23
C LEU A 76 -4.15 -5.33 5.31
N GLN A 77 -5.08 -4.64 5.98
CA GLN A 77 -4.99 -3.19 6.15
C GLN A 77 -3.76 -2.75 6.95
N GLY A 78 -3.38 -3.51 7.97
CA GLY A 78 -2.19 -3.25 8.77
C GLY A 78 -0.89 -3.37 7.97
N LEU A 79 -0.78 -4.43 7.16
CA LEU A 79 0.36 -4.65 6.27
C LEU A 79 0.46 -3.54 5.20
N GLU A 80 -0.66 -3.16 4.60
CA GLU A 80 -0.71 -2.08 3.61
C GLU A 80 -0.29 -0.73 4.19
N ARG A 81 -0.72 -0.41 5.41
CA ARG A 81 -0.26 0.78 6.12
C ARG A 81 1.24 0.73 6.40
N SER A 82 1.75 -0.43 6.83
CA SER A 82 3.18 -0.59 7.09
C SER A 82 4.01 -0.46 5.81
N LYS A 83 3.51 -0.96 4.68
CA LYS A 83 4.14 -0.76 3.37
C LYS A 83 4.26 0.73 3.06
N LEU A 84 3.15 1.49 3.15
CA LEU A 84 3.14 2.93 2.88
C LEU A 84 4.17 3.70 3.71
N GLN A 85 4.19 3.44 5.02
CA GLN A 85 5.07 4.13 5.96
C GLN A 85 6.55 3.90 5.62
N LYS A 86 6.91 2.67 5.23
CA LYS A 86 8.28 2.36 4.82
C LYS A 86 8.65 2.99 3.48
N THR A 87 7.73 3.00 2.52
CA THR A 87 7.93 3.71 1.25
C THR A 87 8.18 5.20 1.49
N ILE A 88 7.36 5.86 2.32
CA ILE A 88 7.56 7.28 2.68
C ILE A 88 8.92 7.49 3.35
N LYS A 89 9.33 6.58 4.25
CA LYS A 89 10.62 6.68 4.94
C LYS A 89 11.79 6.57 3.95
N ILE A 90 11.73 5.68 2.96
CA ILE A 90 12.74 5.58 1.89
C ILE A 90 12.84 6.92 1.13
N GLU A 91 11.71 7.52 0.77
CA GLU A 91 11.71 8.80 0.04
C GLU A 91 12.29 9.95 0.88
N GLN A 92 11.97 9.99 2.18
CA GLN A 92 12.55 10.97 3.10
C GLN A 92 14.08 10.83 3.22
N LEU A 93 14.58 9.59 3.32
CA LEU A 93 16.03 9.33 3.37
C LEU A 93 16.70 9.67 2.03
N SER A 94 16.05 9.36 0.92
CA SER A 94 16.55 9.62 -0.44
C SER A 94 16.66 11.12 -0.76
N LEU A 95 15.83 11.95 -0.15
CA LEU A 95 15.86 13.42 -0.29
C LEU A 95 16.86 14.10 0.65
N SER A 96 17.36 13.40 1.67
CA SER A 96 18.31 13.97 2.61
C SER A 96 19.68 14.22 1.96
N SER A 97 20.35 15.30 2.35
CA SER A 97 21.70 15.64 1.87
C SER A 97 22.78 14.64 2.30
N GLU A 98 22.45 13.71 3.19
CA GLU A 98 23.31 12.66 3.75
C GLU A 98 23.05 11.30 3.09
N THR A 99 22.59 11.30 1.84
CA THR A 99 22.06 10.11 1.14
C THR A 99 22.99 8.88 1.21
N ARG A 100 24.32 9.07 1.18
CA ARG A 100 25.32 7.99 1.29
C ARG A 100 25.36 7.33 2.67
N ASP A 101 24.94 8.02 3.73
CA ASP A 101 24.93 7.49 5.09
C ASP A 101 23.66 6.64 5.35
N HIS A 102 22.65 6.74 4.47
CA HIS A 102 21.38 6.05 4.60
C HIS A 102 21.20 4.86 3.65
N ASP A 103 22.17 4.56 2.78
CA ASP A 103 22.07 3.47 1.79
C ASP A 103 21.74 2.12 2.44
N SER A 104 22.36 1.80 3.58
CA SER A 104 22.10 0.55 4.31
C SER A 104 20.69 0.49 4.91
N GLU A 105 20.20 1.59 5.46
CA GLU A 105 18.84 1.72 5.99
C GLU A 105 17.80 1.63 4.87
N ILE A 106 18.06 2.25 3.71
CA ILE A 106 17.20 2.18 2.53
C ILE A 106 17.09 0.73 2.02
N GLU A 107 18.22 0.01 1.90
CA GLU A 107 18.20 -1.39 1.46
C GLU A 107 17.48 -2.29 2.46
N GLN A 108 17.64 -2.05 3.77
CA GLN A 108 16.87 -2.76 4.78
C GLN A 108 15.36 -2.51 4.64
N LEU A 109 14.94 -1.24 4.47
CA LEU A 109 13.54 -0.88 4.28
C LEU A 109 12.95 -1.52 3.02
N LYS A 110 13.71 -1.61 1.92
CA LYS A 110 13.29 -2.31 0.70
C LYS A 110 13.08 -3.81 0.96
N ALA A 111 14.00 -4.45 1.67
CA ALA A 111 13.86 -5.87 2.05
C ALA A 111 12.62 -6.10 2.92
N GLU A 112 12.36 -5.19 3.88
CA GLU A 112 11.16 -5.23 4.72
C GLU A 112 9.87 -5.03 3.91
N ILE A 113 9.86 -4.12 2.94
CA ILE A 113 8.73 -3.93 2.02
C ILE A 113 8.46 -5.21 1.23
N ASN A 114 9.50 -5.86 0.68
CA ASN A 114 9.33 -7.12 -0.05
C ASN A 114 8.74 -8.23 0.84
N ALA A 115 9.18 -8.32 2.10
CA ALA A 115 8.61 -9.25 3.07
C ALA A 115 7.15 -8.92 3.40
N ILE A 116 6.79 -7.63 3.49
CA ILE A 116 5.39 -7.19 3.68
C ILE A 116 4.54 -7.55 2.47
N ILE A 117 5.03 -7.36 1.24
CA ILE A 117 4.33 -7.73 0.01
C ILE A 117 4.04 -9.22 -0.02
N SER A 118 5.01 -10.07 0.35
CA SER A 118 4.78 -11.51 0.48
C SER A 118 3.64 -11.81 1.45
N LYS A 119 3.65 -11.20 2.64
CA LYS A 119 2.59 -11.38 3.65
C LYS A 119 1.24 -10.86 3.18
N ILE A 120 1.19 -9.79 2.40
CA ILE A 120 -0.04 -9.28 1.78
C ILE A 120 -0.60 -10.34 0.84
N ASN A 121 0.22 -10.90 -0.03
CA ASN A 121 -0.19 -11.95 -0.96
C ASN A 121 -0.67 -13.20 -0.24
N ASP A 122 0.02 -13.63 0.82
CA ASP A 122 -0.38 -14.77 1.64
C ASP A 122 -1.74 -14.50 2.32
N THR A 123 -1.94 -13.29 2.87
CA THR A 123 -3.20 -12.89 3.51
C THR A 123 -4.35 -12.86 2.49
N ILE A 124 -4.10 -12.36 1.28
CA ILE A 124 -5.07 -12.39 0.17
C ILE A 124 -5.41 -13.83 -0.21
N GLN A 125 -4.43 -14.74 -0.22
CA GLN A 125 -4.68 -16.15 -0.51
C GLN A 125 -5.54 -16.78 0.59
N CYS A 126 -5.24 -16.54 1.86
CA CYS A 126 -6.09 -17.00 2.97
C CYS A 126 -7.53 -16.47 2.86
N ILE A 127 -7.71 -15.22 2.43
CA ILE A 127 -9.04 -14.66 2.17
C ILE A 127 -9.76 -15.41 1.03
N LYS A 128 -9.03 -15.77 -0.03
CA LYS A 128 -9.58 -16.49 -1.19
C LYS A 128 -9.89 -17.95 -0.87
N ASP A 129 -9.13 -18.59 0.01
CA ASP A 129 -9.36 -19.99 0.40
C ASP A 129 -10.60 -20.16 1.29
N GLU A 130 -11.07 -19.06 1.91
CA GLU A 130 -12.28 -18.99 2.72
C GLU A 130 -13.53 -18.57 1.92
N LEU A 131 -13.39 -18.35 0.61
CA LEU A 131 -14.50 -18.13 -0.34
C LEU A 131 -15.09 -19.47 -0.80
#